data_AF-A0A527ZPT7-F1
#
_entry.id   AF-A0A527ZPT7-F1
#
_cell.length_a   1.000
_cell.length_b   1.000
_cell.length_c   1.000
_cell.angle_alpha   90.00
_cell.angle_beta   90.00
_cell.angle_gamma   90.00
#
_symmetry.space_group_name_H-M   'P 1'
#
loop_
_entity.id
_entity.type
_entity.pdbx_description
1 polymer ?
#
loop_
_entity_poly.entity_id
_entity_poly.type
_entity_poly.pdbx_seq_one_letter_code
_entity_poly.pdbx_strand_id
1 'polypeptide(L)'
;MPLPLDLHGIPELRVMRQLAEALVYEGLVDCAVSQGGGKSRFEWRCDGGAIRCEGSIGAFGRVRVVAETIERGCDDQWRPATLGDLLASIDTCPERRAQLTSELDRTLDFSAWNERNLRPRPRRDLPFAQLDSAIDEGHPYHPCFKARTGFDYADHAAYGPEAGNAFQLAWLAVAPERLHSAFPTDEQAFWMHELGAETCALLNERRARLGDNARRFGLMPLHPWQWKALQDSELSRWLAEGSAGFLGQAGDRYT
;
A
#
# COMPACT_ATOMS: atom_id res chain seq x y z
N MET A 1 0.63 -1.82 -20.66
CA MET A 1 1.94 -2.42 -20.96
C MET A 1 2.67 -2.47 -19.64
N PRO A 2 3.02 -3.66 -19.15
CA PRO A 2 3.96 -3.79 -18.03
C PRO A 2 5.27 -3.11 -18.42
N LEU A 3 6.09 -2.74 -17.44
CA LEU A 3 7.45 -2.37 -17.81
C LEU A 3 8.09 -3.55 -18.56
N PRO A 4 8.95 -3.33 -19.57
CA PRO A 4 9.46 -4.37 -20.47
C PRO A 4 10.18 -5.59 -19.82
N LEU A 5 10.23 -5.66 -18.48
CA LEU A 5 10.91 -6.67 -17.67
C LEU A 5 10.06 -7.20 -16.50
N ASP A 6 8.78 -6.82 -16.38
CA ASP A 6 7.95 -7.32 -15.28
C ASP A 6 7.53 -8.78 -15.55
N LEU A 7 7.99 -9.68 -14.67
CA LEU A 7 7.68 -11.10 -14.65
C LEU A 7 6.22 -11.29 -14.18
N HIS A 8 5.31 -11.51 -15.12
CA HIS A 8 3.92 -11.84 -14.80
C HIS A 8 3.82 -13.24 -14.17
N GLY A 9 2.97 -13.38 -13.14
CA GLY A 9 2.62 -14.67 -12.56
C GLY A 9 3.62 -15.23 -11.56
N ILE A 10 4.67 -14.48 -11.20
CA ILE A 10 5.66 -14.90 -10.20
C ILE A 10 6.00 -13.72 -9.27
N PRO A 11 5.11 -13.35 -8.32
CA PRO A 11 5.31 -12.21 -7.42
C PRO A 11 6.62 -12.25 -6.65
N GLU A 12 7.08 -13.43 -6.25
CA GLU A 12 8.32 -13.63 -5.48
C GLU A 12 9.55 -13.16 -6.26
N LEU A 13 9.71 -13.59 -7.51
CA LEU A 13 10.83 -13.17 -8.36
C LEU A 13 10.80 -11.65 -8.60
N ARG A 14 9.61 -11.07 -8.73
CA ARG A 14 9.45 -9.62 -8.88
C ARG A 14 9.92 -8.86 -7.63
N VAL A 15 9.46 -9.28 -6.46
CA VAL A 15 9.84 -8.67 -5.18
C VAL A 15 11.35 -8.84 -4.93
N MET A 16 11.91 -10.03 -5.16
CA MET A 16 13.34 -10.28 -5.05
C MET A 16 14.16 -9.40 -6.00
N ARG A 17 13.73 -9.28 -7.27
CA ARG A 17 14.36 -8.39 -8.26
C ARG A 17 14.36 -6.94 -7.78
N GLN A 18 13.21 -6.43 -7.38
CA GLN A 18 13.08 -5.03 -6.92
C GLN A 18 13.87 -4.77 -5.65
N LEU A 19 13.92 -5.72 -4.73
CA LEU A 19 14.73 -5.61 -3.52
C LEU A 19 16.21 -5.58 -3.87
N ALA A 20 16.70 -6.51 -4.68
CA ALA A 20 18.10 -6.52 -5.12
C ALA A 20 18.47 -5.25 -5.90
N GLU A 21 17.60 -4.78 -6.80
CA GLU A 21 17.77 -3.51 -7.51
C GLU A 21 17.87 -2.32 -6.55
N ALA A 22 16.98 -2.23 -5.56
CA ALA A 22 17.00 -1.17 -4.56
C ALA A 22 18.26 -1.22 -3.68
N LEU A 23 18.67 -2.41 -3.22
CA LEU A 23 19.86 -2.58 -2.39
C LEU A 23 21.11 -2.05 -3.10
N VAL A 24 21.29 -2.39 -4.37
CA VAL A 24 22.45 -1.96 -5.15
C VAL A 24 22.34 -0.48 -5.54
N TYR A 25 21.18 -0.04 -6.04
CA TYR A 25 21.00 1.32 -6.56
C TYR A 25 21.06 2.38 -5.45
N GLU A 26 20.49 2.09 -4.28
CA GLU A 26 20.47 3.02 -3.15
C GLU A 26 21.75 2.95 -2.29
N GLY A 27 22.69 2.06 -2.63
CA GLY A 27 23.95 1.88 -1.89
C GLY A 27 23.75 1.31 -0.48
N LEU A 28 22.72 0.48 -0.29
CA LEU A 28 22.43 -0.17 1.00
C LEU A 28 23.35 -1.37 1.26
N VAL A 29 24.05 -1.83 0.21
CA VAL A 29 25.07 -2.87 0.27
C VAL A 29 26.33 -2.42 -0.48
N ASP A 30 27.50 -2.85 -0.02
CA ASP A 30 28.76 -2.64 -0.73
C ASP A 30 28.86 -3.65 -1.88
N CYS A 31 28.40 -3.24 -3.06
CA CYS A 31 28.29 -4.10 -4.23
C CYS A 31 29.45 -3.89 -5.22
N ALA A 32 30.21 -4.96 -5.46
CA ALA A 32 31.17 -5.04 -6.55
C ALA A 32 30.44 -5.29 -7.87
N VAL A 33 30.72 -4.45 -8.88
CA VAL A 33 30.17 -4.58 -10.22
C VAL A 33 31.27 -4.93 -11.21
N SER A 34 31.10 -6.03 -11.92
CA SER A 34 31.97 -6.43 -13.03
C SER A 34 31.19 -6.48 -14.34
N GLN A 35 31.84 -6.15 -15.46
CA GLN A 35 31.19 -6.21 -16.78
C GLN A 35 31.86 -7.27 -17.65
N GLY A 36 31.05 -8.09 -18.32
CA GLY A 36 31.50 -9.14 -19.22
C GLY A 36 30.39 -9.60 -20.15
N GLY A 37 30.71 -9.80 -21.45
CA GLY A 37 29.77 -10.36 -22.42
C GLY A 37 28.48 -9.55 -22.65
N GLY A 38 28.50 -8.23 -22.43
CA GLY A 38 27.33 -7.35 -22.57
C GLY A 38 26.38 -7.34 -21.37
N LYS A 39 26.73 -8.02 -20.27
CA LYS A 39 26.00 -8.00 -18.99
C LYS A 39 26.87 -7.46 -17.87
N SER A 40 26.22 -6.96 -16.83
CA SER A 40 26.82 -6.63 -15.54
C SER A 40 26.57 -7.77 -14.56
N ARG A 41 27.60 -8.14 -13.79
CA ARG A 41 27.50 -9.03 -12.65
C ARG A 41 27.67 -8.20 -11.38
N PHE A 42 26.70 -8.33 -10.48
CA PHE A 42 26.63 -7.68 -9.19
C PHE A 42 26.96 -8.72 -8.12
N GLU A 43 27.83 -8.39 -7.18
CA GLU A 43 28.18 -9.27 -6.07
C GLU A 43 28.41 -8.45 -4.81
N TRP A 44 27.79 -8.84 -3.69
CA TRP A 44 27.98 -8.19 -2.40
C TRP A 44 28.06 -9.23 -1.28
N ARG A 45 28.73 -8.87 -0.19
CA ARG A 45 28.87 -9.74 0.98
C ARG A 45 27.65 -9.62 1.89
N CYS A 46 27.33 -10.72 2.55
CA CYS A 46 26.33 -10.80 3.60
C CYS A 46 26.85 -11.71 4.72
N ASP A 47 26.19 -11.75 5.87
CA ASP A 47 26.62 -12.60 6.97
C ASP A 47 26.73 -14.07 6.55
N GLY A 48 27.93 -14.63 6.73
CA GLY A 48 28.26 -16.00 6.36
C GLY A 48 28.37 -16.27 4.85
N GLY A 49 28.54 -15.26 3.98
CA GLY A 49 28.89 -15.48 2.56
C GLY A 49 28.61 -14.30 1.63
N ALA A 50 28.09 -14.56 0.43
CA ALA A 50 27.81 -13.54 -0.58
C ALA A 50 26.49 -13.77 -1.33
N ILE A 51 25.97 -12.71 -1.93
CA ILE A 51 24.91 -12.74 -2.94
C ILE A 51 25.52 -12.31 -4.28
N ARG A 52 25.10 -12.94 -5.37
CA ARG A 52 25.42 -12.49 -6.73
C ARG A 52 24.19 -12.52 -7.62
N CYS A 53 24.19 -11.68 -8.65
CA CYS A 53 23.21 -11.74 -9.73
C CYS A 53 23.75 -11.12 -11.02
N GLU A 54 23.11 -11.43 -12.14
CA GLU A 54 23.35 -10.81 -13.44
C GLU A 54 22.31 -9.73 -13.73
N GLY A 55 22.68 -8.77 -14.57
CA GLY A 55 21.78 -7.72 -15.00
C GLY A 55 22.44 -6.73 -15.96
N SER A 56 21.90 -5.52 -15.99
CA SER A 56 22.48 -4.39 -16.72
C SER A 56 22.32 -3.09 -15.93
N ILE A 57 23.14 -2.11 -16.28
CA ILE A 57 23.03 -0.74 -15.79
C ILE A 57 22.57 0.12 -16.95
N GLY A 58 21.36 0.67 -16.84
CA GLY A 58 20.76 1.57 -17.83
C GLY A 58 21.12 3.04 -17.60
N ALA A 59 20.42 3.92 -18.31
CA ALA A 59 20.51 5.36 -18.11
C ALA A 59 20.25 5.74 -16.64
N PHE A 60 20.88 6.81 -16.17
CA PHE A 60 20.82 7.30 -14.79
C PHE A 60 21.30 6.28 -13.74
N GLY A 61 22.18 5.35 -14.12
CA GLY A 61 22.71 4.33 -13.22
C GLY A 61 21.68 3.26 -12.83
N ARG A 62 20.57 3.16 -13.55
CA ARG A 62 19.46 2.27 -13.18
C ARG A 62 19.87 0.81 -13.28
N VAL A 63 19.90 0.14 -12.13
CA VAL A 63 20.15 -1.30 -12.04
C VAL A 63 18.93 -2.08 -12.54
N ARG A 64 19.18 -3.08 -13.38
CA ARG A 64 18.17 -4.01 -13.91
C ARG A 64 18.64 -5.43 -13.67
N VAL A 65 18.15 -6.07 -12.62
CA VAL A 65 18.55 -7.44 -12.24
C VAL A 65 17.71 -8.47 -12.99
N VAL A 66 18.33 -9.57 -13.42
CA VAL A 66 17.64 -10.77 -13.90
C VAL A 66 17.31 -11.64 -12.69
N ALA A 67 16.04 -11.71 -12.31
CA ALA A 67 15.59 -12.26 -11.02
C ALA A 67 16.05 -13.71 -10.79
N GLU A 68 16.04 -14.53 -11.84
CA GLU A 68 16.37 -15.96 -11.82
C GLU A 68 17.86 -16.22 -11.58
N THR A 69 18.70 -15.20 -11.69
CA THR A 69 20.15 -15.29 -11.49
C THR A 69 20.59 -14.89 -10.08
N ILE A 70 19.65 -14.54 -9.19
CA ILE A 70 19.97 -14.17 -7.82
C ILE A 70 20.32 -15.44 -7.03
N GLU A 71 21.58 -15.56 -6.64
CA GLU A 71 22.14 -16.71 -5.95
C GLU A 71 22.81 -16.31 -4.64
N ARG A 72 22.75 -17.20 -3.64
CA ARG A 72 23.46 -17.12 -2.36
C ARG A 72 24.62 -18.12 -2.35
N GLY A 73 25.82 -17.65 -2.03
CA GLY A 73 27.05 -18.44 -2.00
C GLY A 73 27.67 -18.62 -0.61
N CYS A 74 27.78 -19.86 -0.12
CA CYS A 74 28.44 -20.21 1.15
C CYS A 74 29.45 -21.32 0.90
N ASP A 75 30.68 -21.19 1.40
CA ASP A 75 31.75 -22.20 1.27
C ASP A 75 31.93 -22.73 -0.17
N ASP A 76 32.04 -21.80 -1.12
CA ASP A 76 32.17 -22.05 -2.57
C ASP A 76 30.99 -22.78 -3.25
N GLN A 77 29.88 -23.00 -2.55
CA GLN A 77 28.64 -23.51 -3.12
C GLN A 77 27.62 -22.40 -3.31
N TRP A 78 27.00 -22.37 -4.50
CA TRP A 78 25.97 -21.41 -4.87
C TRP A 78 24.62 -22.11 -5.03
N ARG A 79 23.57 -21.49 -4.49
CA ARG A 79 22.18 -21.91 -4.66
C ARG A 79 21.29 -20.71 -5.00
N PRO A 80 20.09 -20.91 -5.55
CA PRO A 80 19.10 -19.84 -5.65
C PRO A 80 18.89 -19.15 -4.30
N ALA A 81 18.90 -17.82 -4.31
CA ALA A 81 18.65 -17.03 -3.12
C ALA A 81 17.16 -17.01 -2.78
N THR A 82 16.86 -16.86 -1.50
CA THR A 82 15.52 -16.59 -0.98
C THR A 82 15.38 -15.10 -0.67
N LEU A 83 14.14 -14.63 -0.47
CA LEU A 83 13.90 -13.29 0.05
C LEU A 83 14.60 -13.05 1.40
N GLY A 84 14.64 -14.07 2.26
CA GLY A 84 15.34 -14.02 3.54
C GLY A 84 16.86 -13.81 3.40
N ASP A 85 17.48 -14.40 2.37
CA ASP A 85 18.91 -14.20 2.09
C ASP A 85 19.21 -12.74 1.72
N LEU A 86 18.33 -12.08 0.94
CA LEU A 86 18.46 -10.66 0.60
C LEU A 86 18.25 -9.78 1.84
N LEU A 87 17.24 -10.07 2.67
CA LEU A 87 16.97 -9.33 3.90
C LEU A 87 18.11 -9.44 4.93
N ALA A 88 18.76 -10.60 4.98
CA ALA A 88 19.94 -10.82 5.81
C ALA A 88 21.16 -10.01 5.35
N SER A 89 21.19 -9.55 4.09
CA SER A 89 22.26 -8.68 3.59
C SER A 89 22.12 -7.22 3.99
N ILE A 90 20.99 -6.84 4.61
CA ILE A 90 20.72 -5.47 5.04
C ILE A 90 21.22 -5.26 6.47
N ASP A 91 22.13 -4.31 6.64
CA ASP A 91 22.57 -3.87 7.96
C ASP A 91 21.50 -2.96 8.60
N THR A 92 20.69 -3.55 9.48
CA THR A 92 19.62 -2.85 10.20
C THR A 92 19.29 -3.58 11.51
N CYS A 93 18.62 -2.88 12.44
CA CYS A 93 18.17 -3.49 13.69
C CYS A 93 17.06 -4.56 13.45
N PRO A 94 16.92 -5.55 14.35
CA PRO A 94 15.95 -6.64 14.21
C PRO A 94 14.51 -6.17 14.02
N GLU A 95 14.10 -5.09 14.68
CA GLU A 95 12.73 -4.57 14.63
C GLU A 95 12.39 -4.05 13.24
N ARG A 96 13.30 -3.28 12.63
CA ARG A 96 13.15 -2.77 11.26
C ARG A 96 13.20 -3.89 10.24
N ARG A 97 14.07 -4.89 10.45
CA ARG A 97 14.13 -6.08 9.59
C ARG A 97 12.80 -6.82 9.63
N ALA A 98 12.24 -7.05 10.82
CA ALA A 98 10.95 -7.71 10.99
C ALA A 98 9.80 -6.93 10.34
N GLN A 99 9.80 -5.60 10.46
CA GLN A 99 8.83 -4.74 9.77
C GLN A 99 8.93 -4.88 8.25
N LEU A 100 10.14 -4.77 7.69
CA LEU A 100 10.37 -4.90 6.25
C LEU A 100 9.95 -6.28 5.74
N THR A 101 10.31 -7.35 6.47
CA THR A 101 9.86 -8.72 6.14
C THR A 101 8.33 -8.78 6.07
N SER A 102 7.63 -8.26 7.07
CA SER A 102 6.16 -8.25 7.09
C SER A 102 5.56 -7.49 5.90
N GLU A 103 6.13 -6.35 5.53
CA GLU A 103 5.66 -5.56 4.38
C GLU A 103 5.90 -6.25 3.02
N LEU A 104 7.02 -6.97 2.88
CA LEU A 104 7.31 -7.78 1.70
C LEU A 104 6.38 -8.98 1.62
N ASP A 105 6.17 -9.70 2.73
CA ASP A 105 5.23 -10.82 2.81
C ASP A 105 3.80 -10.37 2.46
N ARG A 106 3.36 -9.22 2.95
CA ARG A 106 2.06 -8.64 2.57
C ARG A 106 1.99 -8.31 1.08
N THR A 107 3.07 -7.79 0.51
CA THR A 107 3.13 -7.51 -0.93
C THR A 107 3.00 -8.80 -1.75
N LEU A 108 3.62 -9.90 -1.32
CA LEU A 108 3.48 -11.22 -1.94
C LEU A 108 2.06 -11.76 -1.80
N ASP A 109 1.51 -11.75 -0.58
CA ASP A 109 0.16 -12.22 -0.26
C ASP A 109 -0.91 -11.54 -1.12
N PHE A 110 -0.87 -10.20 -1.20
CA PHE A 110 -1.84 -9.43 -1.96
C PHE A 110 -1.61 -9.50 -3.47
N SER A 111 -0.37 -9.69 -3.93
CA SER A 111 -0.11 -9.97 -5.35
C SER A 111 -0.67 -11.34 -5.75
N ALA A 112 -0.47 -12.37 -4.93
CA ALA A 112 -1.04 -13.69 -5.14
C ALA A 112 -2.57 -13.71 -5.01
N TRP A 113 -3.14 -12.86 -4.14
CA TRP A 113 -4.58 -12.65 -4.10
C TRP A 113 -5.07 -12.01 -5.40
N ASN A 114 -4.40 -10.97 -5.91
CA ASN A 114 -4.79 -10.31 -7.16
C ASN A 114 -4.76 -11.28 -8.34
N GLU A 115 -3.70 -12.08 -8.49
CA GLU A 115 -3.59 -13.07 -9.58
C GLU A 115 -4.70 -14.13 -9.55
N ARG A 116 -5.17 -14.51 -8.36
CA ARG A 116 -6.25 -15.50 -8.20
C ARG A 116 -7.64 -14.93 -8.41
N ASN A 117 -7.86 -13.65 -8.05
CA ASN A 117 -9.20 -13.08 -7.93
C ASN A 117 -9.52 -12.06 -9.04
N LEU A 118 -8.50 -11.43 -9.62
CA LEU A 118 -8.69 -10.39 -10.64
C LEU A 118 -8.48 -10.98 -12.03
N ARG A 119 -9.29 -10.50 -12.97
CA ARG A 119 -9.17 -10.89 -14.38
C ARG A 119 -8.37 -9.83 -15.13
N PRO A 120 -7.33 -10.24 -15.89
CA PRO A 120 -6.68 -9.34 -16.83
C PRO A 120 -7.71 -8.78 -17.81
N ARG A 121 -7.67 -7.46 -18.04
CA ARG A 121 -8.58 -6.75 -18.95
C ARG A 121 -7.78 -5.84 -19.88
N PRO A 122 -8.18 -5.70 -21.16
CA PRO A 122 -7.60 -4.70 -22.04
C PRO A 122 -7.81 -3.30 -21.44
N ARG A 123 -6.72 -2.58 -21.19
CA ARG A 123 -6.77 -1.28 -20.49
C ARG A 123 -6.96 -0.07 -21.40
N ARG A 124 -6.67 -0.22 -22.70
CA ARG A 124 -6.54 0.90 -23.65
C ARG A 124 -7.80 1.77 -23.76
N ASP A 125 -8.97 1.15 -23.69
CA ASP A 125 -10.26 1.82 -23.90
C ASP A 125 -11.07 1.93 -22.60
N LEU A 126 -10.45 1.71 -21.44
CA LEU A 126 -11.13 1.81 -20.14
C LEU A 126 -11.38 3.29 -19.77
N PRO A 127 -12.57 3.63 -19.24
CA PRO A 127 -12.81 4.92 -18.60
C PRO A 127 -11.89 5.13 -17.39
N PHE A 128 -11.63 6.39 -17.01
CA PHE A 128 -10.65 6.77 -15.99
C PHE A 128 -10.69 5.90 -14.72
N ALA A 129 -11.83 5.83 -14.02
CA ALA A 129 -11.93 5.06 -12.76
C ALA A 129 -11.64 3.56 -12.96
N GLN A 130 -12.09 2.98 -14.08
CA GLN A 130 -11.83 1.57 -14.38
C GLN A 130 -10.37 1.33 -14.80
N LEU A 131 -9.76 2.30 -15.49
CA LEU A 131 -8.35 2.26 -15.85
C LEU A 131 -7.48 2.33 -14.60
N ASP A 132 -7.81 3.22 -13.66
CA ASP A 132 -7.09 3.38 -12.40
C ASP A 132 -7.09 2.06 -11.59
N SER A 133 -8.27 1.46 -11.38
CA SER A 133 -8.38 0.14 -10.75
C SER A 133 -7.75 -1.01 -11.56
N ALA A 134 -7.54 -0.85 -12.87
CA ALA A 134 -6.93 -1.90 -13.68
C ALA A 134 -5.39 -1.91 -13.59
N ILE A 135 -4.77 -0.86 -13.03
CA ILE A 135 -3.33 -0.77 -12.82
C ILE A 135 -2.98 -1.49 -11.51
N ASP A 136 -2.38 -2.68 -11.64
CA ASP A 136 -2.04 -3.56 -10.52
C ASP A 136 -0.52 -3.69 -10.30
N GLU A 137 0.28 -3.15 -11.22
CA GLU A 137 1.73 -3.22 -11.17
C GLU A 137 2.31 -2.49 -9.94
N GLY A 138 1.64 -1.44 -9.45
CA GLY A 138 2.13 -0.63 -8.33
C GLY A 138 3.44 0.09 -8.66
N HIS A 139 4.17 0.52 -7.62
CA HIS A 139 5.42 1.24 -7.82
C HIS A 139 6.49 0.34 -8.46
N PRO A 140 7.10 0.75 -9.59
CA PRO A 140 7.96 -0.13 -10.38
C PRO A 140 9.32 -0.44 -9.75
N TYR A 141 9.71 0.29 -8.70
CA TYR A 141 11.02 0.17 -8.05
C TYR A 141 10.94 -0.28 -6.58
N HIS A 142 9.82 -0.04 -5.91
CA HIS A 142 9.76 -0.20 -4.46
C HIS A 142 9.35 -1.64 -4.17
N PRO A 143 10.13 -2.44 -3.43
CA PRO A 143 9.83 -3.87 -3.26
C PRO A 143 8.55 -4.11 -2.43
N CYS A 144 8.20 -3.19 -1.51
CA CYS A 144 6.95 -3.23 -0.74
C CYS A 144 5.76 -2.51 -1.42
N PHE A 145 5.66 -2.54 -2.76
CA PHE A 145 4.69 -1.75 -3.54
C PHE A 145 3.21 -2.04 -3.24
N LYS A 146 2.91 -3.09 -2.47
CA LYS A 146 1.53 -3.49 -2.12
C LYS A 146 1.43 -3.93 -0.64
N ALA A 147 2.25 -3.40 0.26
CA ALA A 147 2.28 -3.88 1.65
C ALA A 147 0.97 -3.63 2.44
N ARG A 148 0.31 -2.48 2.22
CA ARG A 148 -0.98 -2.10 2.84
C ARG A 148 -1.07 -2.48 4.33
N THR A 149 -0.08 -2.04 5.11
CA THR A 149 0.04 -2.40 6.53
C THR A 149 -1.26 -2.18 7.28
N GLY A 150 -1.76 -3.25 7.93
CA GLY A 150 -3.01 -3.25 8.68
C GLY A 150 -4.24 -3.76 7.93
N PHE A 151 -4.16 -4.00 6.62
CA PHE A 151 -5.22 -4.70 5.89
C PHE A 151 -5.14 -6.21 6.11
N ASP A 152 -6.29 -6.84 6.35
CA ASP A 152 -6.47 -8.27 6.13
C ASP A 152 -6.90 -8.57 4.68
N TYR A 153 -7.13 -9.85 4.34
CA TYR A 153 -7.57 -10.23 3.01
C TYR A 153 -8.98 -9.72 2.65
N ALA A 154 -9.88 -9.59 3.65
CA ALA A 154 -11.21 -9.06 3.42
C ALA A 154 -11.16 -7.55 3.19
N ASP A 155 -10.29 -6.84 3.93
CA ASP A 155 -10.03 -5.41 3.73
C ASP A 155 -9.41 -5.16 2.35
N HIS A 156 -8.43 -5.97 1.92
CA HIS A 156 -7.85 -5.87 0.57
C HIS A 156 -8.89 -6.15 -0.53
N ALA A 157 -9.76 -7.13 -0.32
CA ALA A 157 -10.85 -7.40 -1.26
C ALA A 157 -11.88 -6.24 -1.30
N ALA A 158 -12.22 -5.65 -0.16
CA ALA A 158 -13.25 -4.62 -0.06
C ALA A 158 -12.76 -3.24 -0.51
N TYR A 159 -11.50 -2.90 -0.21
CA TYR A 159 -10.96 -1.54 -0.30
C TYR A 159 -9.67 -1.44 -1.12
N GLY A 160 -9.13 -2.56 -1.59
CA GLY A 160 -7.97 -2.54 -2.48
C GLY A 160 -8.35 -1.91 -3.83
N PRO A 161 -7.62 -0.90 -4.34
CA PRO A 161 -7.95 -0.23 -5.59
C PRO A 161 -8.09 -1.19 -6.78
N GLU A 162 -7.32 -2.29 -6.81
CA GLU A 162 -7.38 -3.27 -7.90
C GLU A 162 -8.63 -4.15 -7.87
N ALA A 163 -9.25 -4.30 -6.70
CA ALA A 163 -10.54 -4.98 -6.57
C ALA A 163 -11.68 -4.14 -7.17
N GLY A 164 -11.53 -2.82 -7.21
CA GLY A 164 -12.49 -1.88 -7.81
C GLY A 164 -13.88 -1.91 -7.15
N ASN A 165 -13.96 -2.39 -5.91
CA ASN A 165 -15.21 -2.45 -5.16
C ASN A 165 -15.55 -1.07 -4.61
N ALA A 166 -16.78 -0.64 -4.86
CA ALA A 166 -17.24 0.65 -4.37
C ALA A 166 -17.71 0.53 -2.90
N PHE A 167 -17.50 1.56 -2.07
CA PHE A 167 -17.95 1.62 -0.67
C PHE A 167 -18.41 3.03 -0.28
N GLN A 168 -19.24 3.14 0.76
CA GLN A 168 -19.63 4.43 1.32
C GLN A 168 -18.69 4.82 2.46
N LEU A 169 -18.47 6.12 2.66
CA LEU A 169 -17.69 6.61 3.79
C LEU A 169 -18.45 6.41 5.12
N ALA A 170 -17.70 6.17 6.18
CA ALA A 170 -18.18 6.18 7.55
C ALA A 170 -18.18 7.63 8.07
N TRP A 171 -19.20 8.03 8.83
CA TRP A 171 -19.33 9.41 9.31
C TRP A 171 -19.29 9.50 10.83
N LEU A 172 -18.57 10.49 11.33
CA LEU A 172 -18.59 10.91 12.73
C LEU A 172 -19.17 12.32 12.87
N ALA A 173 -19.89 12.54 13.98
CA ALA A 173 -20.07 13.85 14.57
C ALA A 173 -18.96 14.05 15.60
N VAL A 174 -18.16 15.11 15.49
CA VAL A 174 -17.05 15.40 16.40
C VAL A 174 -17.24 16.77 17.05
N ALA A 175 -17.03 16.85 18.37
CA ALA A 175 -17.17 18.09 19.13
C ALA A 175 -16.22 19.18 18.59
N PRO A 176 -16.67 20.46 18.53
CA PRO A 176 -15.85 21.55 17.98
C PRO A 176 -14.48 21.72 18.63
N GLU A 177 -14.35 21.39 19.92
CA GLU A 177 -13.08 21.50 20.65
C GLU A 177 -12.06 20.43 20.24
N ARG A 178 -12.51 19.39 19.53
CA ARG A 178 -11.71 18.26 19.01
C ARG A 178 -11.55 18.31 17.49
N LEU A 179 -12.21 19.25 16.81
CA LEU A 179 -12.24 19.33 15.36
C LEU A 179 -11.79 20.71 14.90
N HIS A 180 -10.79 20.72 14.02
CA HIS A 180 -10.43 21.92 13.28
C HIS A 180 -10.92 21.75 11.83
N SER A 181 -11.78 22.66 11.40
CA SER A 181 -12.36 22.66 10.06
C SER A 181 -11.97 23.92 9.30
N ALA A 182 -11.60 23.75 8.03
CA ALA A 182 -11.36 24.84 7.10
C ALA A 182 -12.01 24.49 5.77
N PHE A 183 -12.97 25.32 5.35
CA PHE A 183 -13.75 25.11 4.13
C PHE A 183 -13.45 26.22 3.12
N PRO A 184 -13.49 25.93 1.81
CA PRO A 184 -13.32 26.95 0.77
C PRO A 184 -14.50 27.93 0.70
N THR A 185 -15.64 27.55 1.27
CA THR A 185 -16.88 28.33 1.36
C THR A 185 -17.46 28.22 2.76
N ASP A 186 -18.66 28.78 2.98
CA ASP A 186 -19.46 28.46 4.17
C ASP A 186 -19.65 26.93 4.30
N GLU A 187 -19.60 26.42 5.53
CA GLU A 187 -19.66 24.99 5.83
C GLU A 187 -20.96 24.35 5.33
N GLN A 188 -22.10 25.02 5.53
CA GLN A 188 -23.38 24.46 5.11
C GLN A 188 -23.47 24.39 3.58
N ALA A 189 -23.01 25.43 2.89
CA ALA A 189 -22.94 25.45 1.43
C ALA A 189 -22.01 24.35 0.89
N PHE A 190 -20.85 24.16 1.53
CA PHE A 190 -19.89 23.12 1.19
C PHE A 190 -20.53 21.73 1.29
N TRP A 191 -21.09 21.37 2.45
CA TRP A 191 -21.68 20.04 2.64
C TRP A 191 -22.89 19.79 1.73
N MET A 192 -23.72 20.81 1.50
CA MET A 192 -24.86 20.69 0.58
C MET A 192 -24.39 20.41 -0.86
N HIS A 193 -23.27 21.00 -1.27
CA HIS A 193 -22.68 20.76 -2.59
C HIS A 193 -22.09 19.35 -2.70
N GLU A 194 -21.28 18.94 -1.71
CA GLU A 194 -20.56 17.65 -1.74
C GLU A 194 -21.47 16.43 -1.52
N LEU A 195 -22.49 16.55 -0.66
CA LEU A 195 -23.30 15.40 -0.21
C LEU A 195 -24.73 15.41 -0.76
N GLY A 196 -25.20 16.57 -1.22
CA GLY A 196 -26.59 16.77 -1.60
C GLY A 196 -27.57 16.80 -0.42
N ALA A 197 -28.80 17.24 -0.70
CA ALA A 197 -29.82 17.49 0.32
C ALA A 197 -30.22 16.24 1.12
N GLU A 198 -30.32 15.08 0.46
CA GLU A 198 -30.75 13.83 1.10
C GLU A 198 -29.73 13.33 2.12
N THR A 199 -28.45 13.21 1.73
CA THR A 199 -27.37 12.76 2.62
C THR A 199 -27.16 13.74 3.77
N CYS A 200 -27.18 15.06 3.49
CA CYS A 200 -27.13 16.07 4.54
C CYS A 200 -28.27 15.92 5.54
N ALA A 201 -29.51 15.74 5.08
CA ALA A 201 -30.67 15.56 5.96
C ALA A 201 -30.51 14.30 6.82
N LEU A 202 -30.08 13.18 6.23
CA LEU A 202 -29.85 11.92 6.93
C LEU A 202 -28.76 12.06 8.02
N LEU A 203 -27.62 12.65 7.69
CA LEU A 203 -26.53 12.85 8.66
C LEU A 203 -26.95 13.82 9.77
N ASN A 204 -27.69 14.88 9.45
CA ASN A 204 -28.23 15.82 10.43
C ASN A 204 -29.23 15.15 11.37
N GLU A 205 -30.11 14.29 10.84
CA GLU A 205 -31.05 13.52 11.65
C GLU A 205 -30.30 12.58 12.62
N ARG A 206 -29.33 11.81 12.11
CA ARG A 206 -28.52 10.91 12.94
C ARG A 206 -27.73 11.68 14.00
N ARG A 207 -27.19 12.85 13.65
CA ARG A 207 -26.49 13.75 14.58
C ARG A 207 -27.42 14.29 15.65
N ALA A 208 -28.66 14.67 15.32
CA ALA A 208 -29.64 15.14 16.29
C ALA A 208 -30.03 14.06 17.32
N ARG A 209 -30.01 12.78 16.94
CA ARG A 209 -30.28 11.65 17.84
C ARG A 209 -29.19 11.43 18.90
N LEU A 210 -27.99 12.00 18.72
CA LEU A 210 -26.91 11.96 19.71
C LEU A 210 -27.14 12.96 20.88
N GLY A 211 -28.14 13.85 20.76
CA GLY A 211 -28.49 14.83 21.79
C GLY A 211 -28.37 16.28 21.30
N ASP A 212 -28.97 17.21 22.06
CA ASP A 212 -29.10 18.62 21.63
C ASP A 212 -27.75 19.31 21.39
N ASN A 213 -26.72 18.97 22.18
CA ASN A 213 -25.38 19.52 22.02
C ASN A 213 -24.69 19.03 20.73
N ALA A 214 -25.01 17.82 20.27
CA ALA A 214 -24.39 17.21 19.09
C ALA A 214 -24.76 17.92 17.80
N ARG A 215 -25.79 18.79 17.78
CA ARG A 215 -26.09 19.65 16.62
C ARG A 215 -24.95 20.61 16.27
N ARG A 216 -24.08 20.92 17.23
CA ARG A 216 -22.89 21.77 17.02
C ARG A 216 -21.67 20.99 16.56
N PHE A 217 -21.72 19.66 16.58
CA PHE A 217 -20.58 18.82 16.24
C PHE A 217 -20.37 18.85 14.73
N GLY A 218 -19.12 19.00 14.29
CA GLY A 218 -18.79 18.96 12.86
C GLY A 218 -18.86 17.54 12.30
N LEU A 219 -19.07 17.44 10.99
CA LEU A 219 -19.08 16.18 10.27
C LEU A 219 -17.65 15.80 9.87
N MET A 220 -17.25 14.56 10.14
CA MET A 220 -15.94 14.02 9.76
C MET A 220 -16.14 12.71 8.99
N PRO A 221 -15.88 12.68 7.67
CA PRO A 221 -15.85 11.43 6.92
C PRO A 221 -14.59 10.64 7.25
N LEU A 222 -14.73 9.32 7.30
CA LEU A 222 -13.66 8.36 7.49
C LEU A 222 -13.80 7.23 6.48
N HIS A 223 -12.67 6.66 6.09
CA HIS A 223 -12.69 5.39 5.39
C HIS A 223 -13.24 4.30 6.34
N PRO A 224 -14.10 3.36 5.89
CA PRO A 224 -14.66 2.31 6.76
C PRO A 224 -13.61 1.47 7.48
N TRP A 225 -12.52 1.11 6.81
CA TRP A 225 -11.35 0.48 7.45
C TRP A 225 -10.75 1.34 8.56
N GLN A 226 -10.61 2.65 8.36
CA GLN A 226 -10.05 3.55 9.36
C GLN A 226 -10.96 3.63 10.58
N TRP A 227 -12.28 3.65 10.40
CA TRP A 227 -13.23 3.56 11.51
C TRP A 227 -13.02 2.29 12.36
N LYS A 228 -12.84 1.12 11.73
CA LYS A 228 -12.54 -0.15 12.41
C LYS A 228 -11.17 -0.08 13.13
N ALA A 229 -10.14 0.42 12.45
CA ALA A 229 -8.79 0.49 12.99
C ALA A 229 -8.67 1.47 14.18
N LEU A 230 -9.51 2.51 14.23
CA LEU A 230 -9.51 3.49 15.31
C LEU A 230 -10.35 3.08 16.53
N GLN A 231 -11.03 1.92 16.52
CA GLN A 231 -11.87 1.51 17.66
C GLN A 231 -11.09 1.36 18.98
N ASP A 232 -9.80 1.01 18.92
CA ASP A 232 -8.94 0.86 20.10
C ASP A 232 -8.02 2.09 20.34
N SER A 233 -8.33 3.22 19.70
CA SER A 233 -7.54 4.46 19.79
C SER A 233 -8.19 5.49 20.74
N GLU A 234 -7.67 6.72 20.77
CA GLU A 234 -8.27 7.84 21.51
C GLU A 234 -9.74 8.10 21.10
N LEU A 235 -10.13 7.72 19.88
CA LEU A 235 -11.51 7.81 19.43
C LEU A 235 -12.48 7.04 20.35
N SER A 236 -12.06 5.92 20.94
CA SER A 236 -12.87 5.17 21.92
C SER A 236 -13.24 6.03 23.13
N ARG A 237 -12.28 6.82 23.63
CA ARG A 237 -12.48 7.76 24.73
C ARG A 237 -13.43 8.88 24.33
N TRP A 238 -13.29 9.40 23.12
CA TRP A 238 -14.18 10.47 22.61
C TRP A 238 -15.62 9.98 22.47
N LEU A 239 -15.81 8.75 21.98
CA LEU A 239 -17.13 8.10 21.91
C LEU A 239 -17.72 7.87 23.31
N ALA A 240 -16.91 7.37 24.25
CA ALA A 240 -17.35 7.10 25.62
C ALA A 240 -17.73 8.37 26.40
N GLU A 241 -17.01 9.48 26.20
CA GLU A 241 -17.30 10.77 26.84
C GLU A 241 -18.34 11.61 26.08
N GLY A 242 -18.80 11.14 24.91
CA GLY A 242 -19.78 11.83 24.07
C GLY A 242 -19.22 13.05 23.33
N SER A 243 -17.89 13.21 23.23
CA SER A 243 -17.24 14.24 22.41
C SER A 243 -17.09 13.82 20.93
N ALA A 244 -17.43 12.58 20.61
CA ALA A 244 -17.69 12.13 19.24
C ALA A 244 -18.88 11.15 19.22
N GLY A 245 -19.50 10.96 18.06
CA GLY A 245 -20.57 9.99 17.87
C GLY A 245 -20.62 9.44 16.45
N PHE A 246 -20.86 8.13 16.32
CA PHE A 246 -20.93 7.46 15.03
C PHE A 246 -22.27 7.72 14.34
N LEU A 247 -22.21 8.21 13.11
CA LEU A 247 -23.37 8.51 12.27
C LEU A 247 -23.63 7.44 11.21
N GLY A 248 -22.91 6.31 11.22
CA GLY A 248 -23.07 5.26 10.21
C GLY A 248 -22.39 5.56 8.88
N GLN A 249 -22.57 4.66 7.92
CA GLN A 249 -22.18 4.89 6.53
C GLN A 249 -23.31 5.61 5.78
N ALA A 250 -22.96 6.52 4.87
CA ALA A 250 -23.90 7.31 4.07
C ALA A 250 -23.22 7.99 2.87
N GLY A 251 -24.04 8.45 1.92
CA GLY A 251 -23.60 9.23 0.75
C GLY A 251 -23.24 8.37 -0.45
N ASP A 252 -22.47 8.95 -1.37
CA ASP A 252 -22.06 8.28 -2.59
C ASP A 252 -21.13 7.08 -2.33
N ARG A 253 -21.01 6.22 -3.35
CA ARG A 253 -20.07 5.11 -3.33
C ARG A 253 -18.79 5.51 -4.06
N TYR A 254 -17.66 5.36 -3.38
CA TYR A 254 -16.33 5.64 -3.88
C TYR A 254 -15.61 4.32 -4.21
N THR A 255 -14.77 4.35 -5.24
CA THR A 255 -13.89 3.24 -5.67
C THR A 255 -12.45 3.68 -5.62
#